data_AF-A0A9J6DQ51-F1
#
_entry.id   AF-A0A9J6DQ51-F1
#
_cell.length_a   1.000
_cell.length_b   1.000
_cell.length_c   1.000
_cell.angle_alpha   90.00
_cell.angle_beta   90.00
_cell.angle_gamma   90.00
#
_symmetry.space_group_name_H-M   'P 1'
#
loop_
_entity.id
_entity.type
_entity.pdbx_description
1 polymer ?
#
loop_
_entity_poly.entity_id
_entity_poly.type
_entity_poly.pdbx_seq_one_letter_code
_entity_poly.pdbx_strand_id
1 'polypeptide(L)'
;MADGMDGSATSAKRAAMLLLLDSDSSESESSSTDTSDSSDSDSDAKACAYEREFNKLFRIPAKRPKVVGFIEDFVRQYSDHEFRRHFRLARPVAEKLVAEFAVSSMCPSSTHGGVQAKSAETHVLTFIWYAANKTCMRDVASRFDMSESTVYRVLQKVAQFLMTLGPSVIKFPAGLENLTSSFEKVSGMPAVIGCIDGSYVKIQCPANKVASTYCNRHHYLSLTLQAVCDHKRRFLDAFTGTSSKMHDSHVFSLSPLSKNIASVCQGRYHILGDAAYPLREYLLTPYRDYGAMNKQQKSFNSKFSGTRVLIENAFSTLKKRFRQLMYLELHTIHWLNKFIISCCILHNLCIDYGDEEPDDDNDDDRAPNAIQWENCTDNHSDKTDEERALHKLGEIKRAKVLTKLLQSDCGK
;
A
#
# COMPACT_ATOMS: atom_id res chain seq x y z
N MET A 1 -4.72 -27.63 45.26
CA MET A 1 -4.56 -28.87 44.46
C MET A 1 -5.64 -28.90 43.40
N ALA A 2 -5.36 -28.32 42.23
CA ALA A 2 -6.12 -28.52 41.00
C ALA A 2 -5.33 -27.80 39.88
N ASP A 3 -4.14 -28.32 39.58
CA ASP A 3 -3.37 -27.89 38.43
C ASP A 3 -2.64 -29.14 37.93
N GLY A 4 -3.07 -29.68 36.78
CA GLY A 4 -2.49 -30.89 36.22
C GLY A 4 -3.50 -31.83 35.58
N MET A 5 -4.17 -31.40 34.50
CA MET A 5 -4.89 -32.34 33.62
C MET A 5 -5.01 -31.93 32.15
N ASP A 6 -4.45 -30.79 31.71
CA ASP A 6 -4.63 -30.30 30.33
C ASP A 6 -3.52 -30.73 29.33
N GLY A 7 -2.40 -31.26 29.85
CA GLY A 7 -1.27 -31.73 29.01
C GLY A 7 -1.51 -33.07 28.30
N SER A 8 -2.35 -33.94 28.89
CA SER A 8 -2.59 -35.32 28.40
C SER A 8 -3.47 -35.34 27.14
N ALA A 9 -4.55 -34.55 27.13
CA ALA A 9 -5.49 -34.49 26.01
C ALA A 9 -4.86 -33.92 24.72
N THR A 10 -3.89 -33.02 24.87
CA THR A 10 -3.19 -32.38 23.74
C THR A 10 -2.16 -33.33 23.11
N SER A 11 -1.52 -34.18 23.92
CA SER A 11 -0.59 -35.20 23.46
C SER A 11 -1.30 -36.35 22.73
N ALA A 12 -2.43 -36.82 23.26
CA ALA A 12 -3.25 -37.86 22.62
C ALA A 12 -3.82 -37.40 21.26
N LYS A 13 -4.24 -36.12 21.16
CA LYS A 13 -4.70 -35.52 19.89
C LYS A 13 -3.59 -35.46 18.83
N ARG A 14 -2.36 -35.14 19.23
CA ARG A 14 -1.20 -35.14 18.31
C ARG A 14 -0.81 -36.55 17.88
N ALA A 15 -0.80 -37.52 18.79
CA ALA A 15 -0.48 -38.91 18.47
C ALA A 15 -1.50 -39.54 17.51
N ALA A 16 -2.80 -39.28 17.70
CA ALA A 16 -3.85 -39.76 16.81
C ALA A 16 -3.78 -39.12 15.41
N MET A 17 -3.36 -37.86 15.31
CA MET A 17 -3.17 -37.16 14.04
C MET A 17 -1.94 -37.65 13.27
N LEU A 18 -0.88 -38.08 13.95
CA LEU A 18 0.31 -38.69 13.33
C LEU A 18 0.01 -40.05 12.71
N LEU A 19 -0.78 -40.89 13.38
CA LEU A 19 -1.18 -42.20 12.88
C LEU A 19 -2.00 -42.13 11.58
N LEU A 20 -2.79 -41.07 11.40
CA LEU A 20 -3.53 -40.83 10.15
C LEU A 20 -2.63 -40.41 8.99
N LEU A 21 -1.55 -39.66 9.26
CA LEU A 21 -0.61 -39.21 8.21
C LEU A 21 0.30 -40.35 7.71
N ASP A 22 0.64 -41.30 8.57
CA ASP A 22 1.41 -42.50 8.18
C ASP A 22 0.60 -43.47 7.31
N SER A 23 -0.73 -43.36 7.31
CA SER A 23 -1.63 -44.23 6.54
C SER A 23 -1.76 -43.81 5.07
N ASP A 24 -1.55 -42.53 4.75
CA ASP A 24 -1.63 -41.97 3.38
C ASP A 24 -0.31 -42.08 2.59
N SER A 25 0.75 -42.68 3.16
CA SER A 25 2.09 -42.73 2.56
C SER A 25 2.31 -43.90 1.59
N SER A 26 1.25 -44.55 1.11
CA SER A 26 1.35 -45.65 0.13
C SER A 26 0.72 -45.29 -1.22
N GLU A 27 1.32 -44.34 -1.93
CA GLU A 27 1.15 -44.29 -3.38
C GLU A 27 1.99 -45.41 -3.99
N SER A 28 1.33 -46.46 -4.48
CA SER A 28 1.93 -47.42 -5.41
C SER A 28 1.35 -47.18 -6.80
N GLU A 29 2.27 -46.91 -7.72
CA GLU A 29 2.07 -46.96 -9.16
C GLU A 29 1.34 -48.25 -9.55
N SER A 30 0.32 -48.16 -10.40
CA SER A 30 -0.15 -49.35 -11.12
C SER A 30 -0.43 -49.02 -12.58
N SER A 31 0.46 -49.54 -13.42
CA SER A 31 0.16 -49.86 -14.81
C SER A 31 -0.90 -50.97 -14.85
N SER A 32 -1.83 -50.82 -15.78
CA SER A 32 -2.84 -51.77 -16.22
C SER A 32 -2.49 -53.26 -16.12
N THR A 33 -3.32 -54.01 -15.39
CA THR A 33 -3.77 -55.35 -15.78
C THR A 33 -5.11 -55.65 -15.10
N ASP A 34 -6.11 -55.99 -15.91
CA ASP A 34 -7.46 -56.36 -15.52
C ASP A 34 -7.48 -57.58 -14.59
N THR A 35 -8.12 -57.45 -13.43
CA THR A 35 -8.92 -58.51 -12.82
C THR A 35 -10.06 -57.89 -12.02
N SER A 36 -11.29 -58.18 -12.47
CA SER A 36 -12.52 -57.92 -11.75
C SER A 36 -12.58 -58.76 -10.48
N ASP A 37 -12.65 -58.12 -9.32
CA ASP A 37 -13.28 -58.73 -8.15
C ASP A 37 -14.07 -57.67 -7.37
N SER A 38 -15.37 -57.94 -7.26
CA SER A 38 -16.37 -57.11 -6.63
C SER A 38 -16.55 -57.54 -5.18
N SER A 39 -15.83 -56.91 -4.23
CA SER A 39 -16.17 -56.96 -2.81
C SER A 39 -15.30 -56.01 -1.98
N ASP A 40 -15.60 -54.71 -1.98
CA ASP A 40 -14.98 -53.78 -1.01
C ASP A 40 -15.89 -52.59 -0.60
N SER A 41 -17.21 -52.73 -0.70
CA SER A 41 -18.13 -51.68 -0.25
C SER A 41 -18.25 -51.58 1.28
N ASP A 42 -17.97 -52.67 2.01
CA ASP A 42 -18.16 -52.74 3.46
C ASP A 42 -16.94 -52.28 4.26
N SER A 43 -15.74 -52.35 3.67
CA SER A 43 -14.49 -51.86 4.27
C SER A 43 -14.46 -50.32 4.24
N ASP A 44 -14.79 -49.73 3.09
CA ASP A 44 -14.93 -48.28 2.90
C ASP A 44 -16.04 -47.66 3.77
N ALA A 45 -17.17 -48.35 3.91
CA ALA A 45 -18.27 -47.91 4.77
C ALA A 45 -17.89 -47.89 6.27
N LYS A 46 -17.11 -48.87 6.73
CA LYS A 46 -16.60 -48.95 8.10
C LYS A 46 -15.50 -47.91 8.36
N ALA A 47 -14.60 -47.68 7.39
CA ALA A 47 -13.61 -46.62 7.45
C ALA A 47 -14.27 -45.24 7.57
N CYS A 48 -15.28 -44.96 6.73
CA CYS A 48 -16.09 -43.74 6.81
C CYS A 48 -16.83 -43.57 8.15
N ALA A 49 -17.34 -44.65 8.73
CA ALA A 49 -18.03 -44.60 10.02
C ALA A 49 -17.06 -44.30 11.18
N TYR A 50 -15.88 -44.94 11.17
CA TYR A 50 -14.82 -44.66 12.13
C TYR A 50 -14.35 -43.22 12.03
N GLU A 51 -14.08 -42.73 10.82
CA GLU A 51 -13.60 -41.35 10.60
C GLU A 51 -14.64 -40.30 11.05
N ARG A 52 -15.94 -40.55 10.81
CA ARG A 52 -17.02 -39.67 11.31
C ARG A 52 -17.09 -39.63 12.84
N GLU A 53 -17.06 -40.78 13.51
CA GLU A 53 -17.09 -40.84 14.97
C GLU A 53 -15.80 -40.30 15.59
N PHE A 54 -14.64 -40.55 14.98
CA PHE A 54 -13.36 -39.93 15.36
C PHE A 54 -13.42 -38.41 15.27
N ASN A 55 -13.86 -37.85 14.12
CA ASN A 55 -14.00 -36.41 13.92
C ASN A 55 -14.98 -35.79 14.94
N LYS A 56 -16.06 -36.49 15.28
CA LYS A 56 -17.05 -36.07 16.28
C LYS A 56 -16.50 -36.08 17.70
N LEU A 57 -15.78 -37.14 18.09
CA LEU A 57 -15.16 -37.29 19.41
C LEU A 57 -14.03 -36.27 19.64
N PHE A 58 -13.20 -36.06 18.63
CA PHE A 58 -12.05 -35.14 18.72
C PHE A 58 -12.39 -33.71 18.29
N ARG A 59 -13.63 -33.45 17.85
CA ARG A 59 -14.11 -32.17 17.34
C ARG A 59 -13.19 -31.60 16.25
N ILE A 60 -12.73 -32.47 15.35
CA ILE A 60 -11.86 -32.06 14.24
C ILE A 60 -12.68 -31.15 13.33
N PRO A 61 -12.26 -29.90 13.09
CA PRO A 61 -12.99 -29.00 12.23
C PRO A 61 -13.06 -29.57 10.81
N ALA A 62 -14.25 -29.59 10.23
CA ALA A 62 -14.42 -30.01 8.84
C ALA A 62 -13.49 -29.19 7.92
N LYS A 63 -12.79 -29.88 7.01
CA LYS A 63 -11.91 -29.24 6.04
C LYS A 63 -12.75 -28.32 5.15
N ARG A 64 -12.49 -27.02 5.22
CA ARG A 64 -13.17 -26.05 4.36
C ARG A 64 -12.68 -26.24 2.92
N PRO A 65 -13.58 -26.36 1.93
CA PRO A 65 -13.19 -26.44 0.54
C PRO A 65 -12.50 -25.14 0.10
N LYS A 66 -11.49 -25.27 -0.76
CA LYS A 66 -10.69 -24.17 -1.30
C LYS A 66 -10.46 -24.38 -2.79
N VAL A 67 -10.09 -23.32 -3.50
CA VAL A 67 -9.78 -23.39 -4.93
C VAL A 67 -8.36 -23.92 -5.11
N VAL A 68 -8.25 -25.21 -5.41
CA VAL A 68 -6.97 -25.87 -5.75
C VAL A 68 -6.52 -25.37 -7.13
N GLY A 69 -5.22 -25.17 -7.31
CA GLY A 69 -4.64 -24.83 -8.62
C GLY A 69 -5.02 -23.43 -9.15
N PHE A 70 -5.47 -22.49 -8.33
CA PHE A 70 -5.97 -21.19 -8.83
C PHE A 70 -5.01 -20.45 -9.76
N ILE A 71 -3.71 -20.49 -9.49
CA ILE A 71 -2.71 -19.79 -10.34
C ILE A 71 -2.53 -20.54 -11.65
N GLU A 72 -2.30 -21.84 -11.56
CA GLU A 72 -2.00 -22.73 -12.67
C GLU A 72 -3.19 -22.86 -13.63
N ASP A 73 -4.40 -23.03 -13.08
CA ASP A 73 -5.61 -23.34 -13.82
C ASP A 73 -6.37 -22.08 -14.28
N PHE A 74 -6.14 -20.91 -13.65
CA PHE A 74 -6.88 -19.68 -14.00
C PHE A 74 -5.93 -18.52 -14.33
N VAL A 75 -5.03 -18.13 -13.42
CA VAL A 75 -4.23 -16.90 -13.60
C VAL A 75 -3.31 -16.96 -14.82
N ARG A 76 -2.74 -18.13 -15.10
CA ARG A 76 -1.90 -18.35 -16.30
C ARG A 76 -2.71 -18.35 -17.60
N GLN A 77 -4.01 -18.61 -17.53
CA GLN A 77 -4.91 -18.62 -18.69
C GLN A 77 -5.55 -17.25 -18.97
N TYR A 78 -5.55 -16.34 -18.00
CA TYR A 78 -6.09 -14.98 -18.19
C TYR A 78 -5.39 -14.25 -19.35
N SER A 79 -6.17 -13.58 -20.17
CA SER A 79 -5.66 -12.52 -21.04
C SER A 79 -5.02 -11.39 -20.22
N ASP A 80 -4.19 -10.55 -20.84
CA ASP A 80 -3.58 -9.41 -20.15
C ASP A 80 -4.63 -8.42 -19.62
N HIS A 81 -5.77 -8.29 -20.32
CA HIS A 81 -6.91 -7.50 -19.88
C HIS A 81 -7.55 -8.09 -18.61
N GLU A 82 -7.85 -9.39 -18.58
CA GLU A 82 -8.40 -10.05 -17.39
C GLU A 82 -7.43 -10.02 -16.22
N PHE A 83 -6.14 -10.24 -16.47
CA PHE A 83 -5.09 -10.13 -15.47
C PHE A 83 -5.10 -8.72 -14.87
N ARG A 84 -5.08 -7.68 -15.71
CA ARG A 84 -5.14 -6.29 -15.26
C ARG A 84 -6.41 -6.00 -14.46
N ARG A 85 -7.56 -6.54 -14.86
CA ARG A 85 -8.82 -6.37 -14.11
C ARG A 85 -8.76 -6.95 -12.69
N HIS A 86 -8.12 -8.10 -12.53
CA HIS A 86 -8.00 -8.79 -11.24
C HIS A 86 -6.86 -8.27 -10.34
N PHE A 87 -5.70 -7.99 -10.93
CA PHE A 87 -4.48 -7.63 -10.22
C PHE A 87 -4.18 -6.13 -10.23
N ARG A 88 -4.89 -5.35 -11.06
CA ARG A 88 -4.76 -3.89 -11.22
C ARG A 88 -3.37 -3.41 -11.63
N LEU A 89 -2.59 -4.30 -12.23
CA LEU A 89 -1.30 -4.00 -12.81
C LEU A 89 -1.05 -4.89 -14.03
N ALA A 90 -0.14 -4.45 -14.89
CA ALA A 90 0.23 -5.21 -16.08
C ALA A 90 0.95 -6.50 -15.67
N ARG A 91 0.63 -7.60 -16.37
CA ARG A 91 1.27 -8.92 -16.15
C ARG A 91 2.80 -8.86 -16.13
N PRO A 92 3.50 -8.13 -17.04
CA PRO A 92 4.96 -8.02 -17.00
C PRO A 92 5.52 -7.43 -15.71
N VAL A 93 4.78 -6.52 -15.05
CA VAL A 93 5.18 -5.94 -13.77
C VAL A 93 5.13 -6.99 -12.67
N ALA A 94 4.06 -7.80 -12.66
CA ALA A 94 3.91 -8.91 -11.71
C ALA A 94 5.02 -9.96 -11.92
N GLU A 95 5.27 -10.37 -13.16
CA GLU A 95 6.28 -11.38 -13.50
C GLU A 95 7.69 -10.94 -13.09
N LYS A 96 8.02 -9.67 -13.31
CA LYS A 96 9.32 -9.13 -12.88
C LYS A 96 9.44 -9.09 -11.36
N LEU A 97 8.39 -8.70 -10.65
CA LEU A 97 8.35 -8.77 -9.19
C LEU A 97 8.50 -10.20 -8.67
N VAL A 98 7.89 -11.19 -9.34
CA VAL A 98 8.06 -12.60 -9.04
C VAL A 98 9.52 -13.03 -9.19
N ALA A 99 10.17 -12.66 -10.30
CA ALA A 99 11.57 -12.97 -10.55
C ALA A 99 12.50 -12.34 -9.50
N GLU A 100 12.31 -11.05 -9.18
CA GLU A 100 13.11 -10.36 -8.15
C GLU A 100 12.85 -10.92 -6.75
N PHE A 101 11.61 -11.29 -6.42
CA PHE A 101 11.29 -11.92 -5.14
C PHE A 101 11.93 -13.30 -5.02
N ALA A 102 11.93 -14.10 -6.09
CA ALA A 102 12.47 -15.46 -6.12
C ALA A 102 13.96 -15.52 -5.77
N VAL A 103 14.74 -14.52 -6.18
CA VAL A 103 16.18 -14.42 -5.86
C VAL A 103 16.44 -13.75 -4.51
N SER A 104 15.43 -13.18 -3.87
CA SER A 104 15.56 -12.50 -2.58
C SER A 104 15.69 -13.50 -1.42
N SER A 105 16.38 -13.11 -0.36
CA SER A 105 16.49 -13.89 0.87
C SER A 105 15.16 -14.06 1.63
N MET A 106 14.09 -13.37 1.21
CA MET A 106 12.76 -13.47 1.81
C MET A 106 11.94 -14.64 1.24
N CYS A 107 12.28 -15.12 0.04
CA CYS A 107 11.63 -16.27 -0.55
C CYS A 107 11.93 -17.53 0.28
N PRO A 108 10.91 -18.25 0.78
CA PRO A 108 11.15 -19.45 1.57
C PRO A 108 11.83 -20.53 0.71
N SER A 109 12.87 -21.15 1.27
CA SER A 109 13.47 -22.37 0.73
C SER A 109 13.02 -23.57 1.56
N SER A 110 12.56 -24.63 0.90
CA SER A 110 12.14 -25.88 1.56
C SER A 110 13.35 -26.68 1.99
N THR A 111 13.90 -26.39 3.17
CA THR A 111 15.10 -27.06 3.70
C THR A 111 14.81 -28.16 4.72
N HIS A 112 13.59 -28.27 5.25
CA HIS A 112 13.23 -29.26 6.27
C HIS A 112 11.82 -29.81 5.98
N GLY A 113 11.59 -31.08 6.34
CA GLY A 113 10.35 -31.83 6.04
C GLY A 113 9.05 -31.13 6.48
N GLY A 114 7.96 -31.42 5.76
CA GLY A 114 6.64 -30.80 5.94
C GLY A 114 6.01 -30.40 4.60
N VAL A 115 4.94 -29.59 4.66
CA VAL A 115 4.26 -29.06 3.46
C VAL A 115 5.22 -28.18 2.65
N GLN A 116 5.29 -28.41 1.34
CA GLN A 116 6.14 -27.67 0.41
C GLN A 116 5.92 -26.16 0.53
N ALA A 117 7.01 -25.39 0.46
CA ALA A 117 6.92 -23.93 0.48
C ALA A 117 6.18 -23.44 -0.77
N LYS A 118 5.30 -22.46 -0.60
CA LYS A 118 4.60 -21.83 -1.73
C LYS A 118 5.62 -21.10 -2.61
N SER A 119 5.41 -21.13 -3.93
CA SER A 119 6.32 -20.54 -4.90
C SER A 119 6.42 -19.00 -4.75
N ALA A 120 7.45 -18.40 -5.35
CA ALA A 120 7.58 -16.95 -5.43
C ALA A 120 6.36 -16.32 -6.15
N GLU A 121 5.87 -16.98 -7.19
CA GLU A 121 4.66 -16.59 -7.93
C GLU A 121 3.45 -16.53 -7.01
N THR A 122 3.20 -17.59 -6.21
CA THR A 122 2.11 -17.58 -5.22
C THR A 122 2.26 -16.45 -4.22
N HIS A 123 3.46 -16.16 -3.74
CA HIS A 123 3.67 -15.10 -2.75
C HIS A 123 3.28 -13.73 -3.31
N VAL A 124 3.87 -13.35 -4.44
CA VAL A 124 3.69 -12.03 -5.05
C VAL A 124 2.26 -11.84 -5.53
N LEU A 125 1.68 -12.83 -6.22
CA LEU A 125 0.30 -12.74 -6.71
C LEU A 125 -0.72 -12.68 -5.57
N THR A 126 -0.50 -13.40 -4.46
CA THR A 126 -1.35 -13.28 -3.26
C THR A 126 -1.30 -11.85 -2.69
N PHE A 127 -0.11 -11.27 -2.59
CA PHE A 127 0.04 -9.90 -2.10
C PHE A 127 -0.65 -8.87 -2.98
N ILE A 128 -0.41 -8.95 -4.29
CA ILE A 128 -1.03 -8.04 -5.26
C ILE A 128 -2.55 -8.21 -5.23
N TRP A 129 -3.08 -9.45 -5.21
CA TRP A 129 -4.51 -9.69 -5.14
C TRP A 129 -5.15 -9.05 -3.90
N TYR A 130 -4.54 -9.24 -2.73
CA TYR A 130 -5.04 -8.64 -1.49
C TYR A 130 -4.95 -7.11 -1.50
N ALA A 131 -3.88 -6.52 -2.05
CA ALA A 131 -3.74 -5.08 -2.15
C ALA A 131 -4.71 -4.45 -3.17
N ALA A 132 -4.92 -5.11 -4.30
CA ALA A 132 -5.73 -4.63 -5.41
C ALA A 132 -7.24 -4.66 -5.12
N ASN A 133 -7.71 -5.62 -4.32
CA ASN A 133 -9.13 -5.90 -4.14
C ASN A 133 -9.60 -5.67 -2.70
N LYS A 134 -10.82 -5.15 -2.52
CA LYS A 134 -11.47 -5.00 -1.20
C LYS A 134 -11.91 -6.38 -0.68
N THR A 135 -10.98 -7.18 -0.19
CA THR A 135 -11.22 -8.58 0.25
C THR A 135 -10.65 -8.82 1.63
N CYS A 136 -11.22 -9.78 2.36
CA CYS A 136 -10.67 -10.21 3.64
C CYS A 136 -9.65 -11.34 3.44
N MET A 137 -8.75 -11.55 4.41
CA MET A 137 -7.71 -12.60 4.30
C MET A 137 -8.30 -14.01 4.14
N ARG A 138 -9.52 -14.24 4.66
CA ARG A 138 -10.26 -15.50 4.50
C ARG A 138 -10.59 -15.81 3.04
N ASP A 139 -11.03 -14.81 2.28
CA ASP A 139 -11.40 -14.99 0.87
C ASP A 139 -10.16 -15.25 0.03
N VAL A 140 -9.06 -14.53 0.32
CA VAL A 140 -7.77 -14.76 -0.30
C VAL A 140 -7.23 -16.15 0.04
N ALA A 141 -7.35 -16.60 1.29
CA ALA A 141 -6.93 -17.92 1.74
C ALA A 141 -7.70 -19.04 1.03
N SER A 142 -9.02 -18.87 0.86
CA SER A 142 -9.85 -19.82 0.10
C SER A 142 -9.45 -19.87 -1.38
N ARG A 143 -9.16 -18.71 -1.98
CA ARG A 143 -8.84 -18.58 -3.40
C ARG A 143 -7.45 -19.12 -3.77
N PHE A 144 -6.44 -18.92 -2.93
CA PHE A 144 -5.07 -19.34 -3.23
C PHE A 144 -4.69 -20.68 -2.58
N ASP A 145 -5.68 -21.47 -2.14
CA ASP A 145 -5.49 -22.72 -1.40
C ASP A 145 -4.45 -22.61 -0.27
N MET A 146 -4.73 -21.69 0.66
CA MET A 146 -3.87 -21.39 1.80
C MET A 146 -4.67 -21.31 3.10
N SER A 147 -3.99 -21.45 4.23
CA SER A 147 -4.60 -21.07 5.52
C SER A 147 -4.49 -19.56 5.70
N GLU A 148 -5.39 -18.95 6.50
CA GLU A 148 -5.34 -17.51 6.79
C GLU A 148 -3.99 -17.09 7.42
N SER A 149 -3.41 -17.95 8.26
CA SER A 149 -2.10 -17.70 8.86
C SER A 149 -0.96 -17.75 7.83
N THR A 150 -1.08 -18.62 6.81
CA THR A 150 -0.15 -18.66 5.68
C THR A 150 -0.26 -17.39 4.84
N VAL A 151 -1.47 -16.95 4.51
CA VAL A 151 -1.70 -15.69 3.78
C VAL A 151 -1.07 -14.53 4.54
N TYR A 152 -1.33 -14.40 5.84
CA TYR A 152 -0.73 -13.35 6.66
C TYR A 152 0.80 -13.33 6.56
N ARG A 153 1.46 -14.49 6.67
CA ARG A 153 2.93 -14.61 6.54
C ARG A 153 3.42 -14.26 5.14
N VAL A 154 2.71 -14.70 4.10
CA VAL A 154 3.01 -14.37 2.70
C VAL A 154 2.97 -12.85 2.51
N LEU A 155 1.91 -12.21 2.99
CA LEU A 155 1.77 -10.75 2.87
C LEU A 155 2.92 -10.03 3.56
N GLN A 156 3.28 -10.45 4.77
CA GLN A 156 4.41 -9.89 5.52
C GLN A 156 5.75 -10.03 4.81
N LYS A 157 6.03 -11.19 4.22
CA LYS A 157 7.28 -11.43 3.48
C LYS A 157 7.39 -10.57 2.24
N VAL A 158 6.32 -10.47 1.45
CA VAL A 158 6.33 -9.66 0.23
C VAL A 158 6.45 -8.18 0.57
N ALA A 159 5.70 -7.69 1.57
CA ALA A 159 5.87 -6.31 2.04
C ALA A 159 7.30 -6.04 2.53
N GLN A 160 7.90 -6.96 3.29
CA GLN A 160 9.28 -6.82 3.74
C GLN A 160 10.25 -6.74 2.56
N PHE A 161 10.08 -7.59 1.55
CA PHE A 161 10.84 -7.51 0.30
C PHE A 161 10.67 -6.16 -0.39
N LEU A 162 9.43 -5.68 -0.58
CA LEU A 162 9.16 -4.39 -1.19
C LEU A 162 9.83 -3.25 -0.42
N MET A 163 9.81 -3.28 0.92
CA MET A 163 10.53 -2.29 1.74
C MET A 163 12.04 -2.26 1.46
N THR A 164 12.67 -3.37 1.04
CA THR A 164 14.09 -3.36 0.63
C THR A 164 14.32 -2.64 -0.69
N LEU A 165 13.33 -2.64 -1.60
CA LEU A 165 13.37 -1.88 -2.84
C LEU A 165 13.09 -0.39 -2.63
N GLY A 166 12.34 -0.05 -1.58
CA GLY A 166 11.88 1.30 -1.24
C GLY A 166 12.92 2.41 -1.43
N PRO A 167 14.12 2.34 -0.84
CA PRO A 167 15.15 3.38 -0.98
C PRO A 167 15.61 3.63 -2.43
N SER A 168 15.49 2.64 -3.31
CA SER A 168 15.83 2.78 -4.73
C SER A 168 14.66 3.30 -5.58
N VAL A 169 13.43 3.05 -5.14
CA VAL A 169 12.18 3.32 -5.89
C VAL A 169 11.52 4.64 -5.46
N ILE A 170 11.52 4.99 -4.18
CA ILE A 170 10.97 6.24 -3.65
C ILE A 170 12.16 7.10 -3.23
N LYS A 171 12.63 7.93 -4.16
CA LYS A 171 13.73 8.88 -3.95
C LYS A 171 13.63 10.04 -4.93
N PHE A 172 14.21 11.17 -4.55
CA PHE A 172 14.48 12.25 -5.49
C PHE A 172 15.53 11.79 -6.53
N PRO A 173 15.36 12.14 -7.82
CA PRO A 173 16.38 11.84 -8.83
C PRO A 173 17.64 12.67 -8.59
N ALA A 174 18.79 12.16 -9.02
CA ALA A 174 20.07 12.87 -8.87
C ALA A 174 20.14 14.15 -9.71
N GLY A 175 19.53 14.17 -10.91
CA GLY A 175 19.46 15.34 -11.79
C GLY A 175 18.12 16.06 -11.65
N LEU A 176 18.05 17.05 -10.75
CA LEU A 176 16.84 17.84 -10.51
C LEU A 176 16.51 18.80 -11.66
N GLU A 177 17.51 19.16 -12.47
CA GLU A 177 17.35 20.05 -13.63
C GLU A 177 16.32 19.49 -14.62
N ASN A 178 16.43 18.20 -14.97
CA ASN A 178 15.49 17.53 -15.86
C ASN A 178 14.08 17.45 -15.25
N LEU A 179 14.00 17.20 -13.94
CA LEU A 179 12.73 17.14 -13.22
C LEU A 179 12.01 18.49 -13.25
N THR A 180 12.75 19.58 -12.99
CA THR A 180 12.23 20.93 -13.08
C THR A 180 11.78 21.29 -14.49
N SER A 181 12.58 21.00 -15.52
CA SER A 181 12.18 21.27 -16.90
C SER A 181 10.91 20.53 -17.29
N SER A 182 10.72 19.29 -16.81
CA SER A 182 9.50 18.54 -17.06
C SER A 182 8.29 19.09 -16.29
N PHE A 183 8.47 19.53 -15.05
CA PHE A 183 7.42 20.24 -14.29
C PHE A 183 7.01 21.55 -14.97
N GLU A 184 7.97 22.35 -15.42
CA GLU A 184 7.74 23.60 -16.13
C GLU A 184 6.93 23.39 -17.41
N LYS A 185 7.20 22.30 -18.16
CA LYS A 185 6.42 21.94 -19.36
C LYS A 185 4.98 21.57 -19.04
N VAL A 186 4.74 20.87 -17.93
CA VAL A 186 3.40 20.39 -17.56
C VAL A 186 2.56 21.49 -16.91
N SER A 187 3.13 22.29 -16.01
CA SER A 187 2.36 23.23 -15.20
C SER A 187 2.72 24.70 -15.37
N GLY A 188 3.84 25.01 -16.05
CA GLY A 188 4.34 26.36 -16.21
C GLY A 188 5.01 26.95 -14.96
N MET A 189 5.07 26.21 -13.85
CA MET A 189 5.68 26.69 -12.60
C MET A 189 7.21 26.48 -12.59
N PRO A 190 8.01 27.54 -12.43
CA PRO A 190 9.45 27.43 -12.55
C PRO A 190 10.11 26.82 -11.30
N ALA A 191 11.22 26.11 -11.48
CA ALA A 191 12.06 25.56 -10.39
C ALA A 191 11.34 24.62 -9.40
N VAL A 192 10.24 23.98 -9.82
CA VAL A 192 9.50 22.99 -9.03
C VAL A 192 10.16 21.63 -9.17
N ILE A 193 10.31 20.91 -8.05
CA ILE A 193 10.80 19.52 -8.03
C ILE A 193 9.81 18.52 -7.44
N GLY A 194 8.64 18.98 -6.98
CA GLY A 194 7.62 18.09 -6.45
C GLY A 194 6.43 18.82 -5.86
N CYS A 195 5.31 18.11 -5.73
CA CYS A 195 4.14 18.56 -4.99
C CYS A 195 3.94 17.68 -3.76
N ILE A 196 3.80 18.29 -2.58
CA ILE A 196 3.57 17.60 -1.31
C ILE A 196 2.10 17.74 -0.90
N ASP A 197 1.53 16.64 -0.41
CA ASP A 197 0.22 16.65 0.22
C ASP A 197 0.02 15.44 1.14
N GLY A 198 -1.02 15.49 1.97
CA GLY A 198 -1.49 14.40 2.81
C GLY A 198 -2.69 13.68 2.21
N SER A 199 -2.76 12.35 2.36
CA SER A 199 -3.95 11.55 2.10
C SER A 199 -4.28 10.66 3.28
N TYR A 200 -5.56 10.50 3.59
CA TYR A 200 -5.99 9.66 4.71
C TYR A 200 -6.29 8.23 4.27
N VAL A 201 -5.76 7.26 5.01
CA VAL A 201 -6.05 5.83 4.85
C VAL A 201 -6.90 5.41 6.03
N LYS A 202 -8.15 4.99 5.79
CA LYS A 202 -9.04 4.52 6.85
C LYS A 202 -8.53 3.17 7.37
N ILE A 203 -8.60 2.99 8.68
CA ILE A 203 -8.10 1.79 9.35
C ILE A 203 -9.14 1.24 10.32
N GLN A 204 -9.08 -0.06 10.56
CA GLN A 204 -9.63 -0.61 11.80
C GLN A 204 -8.78 -0.13 12.99
N CYS A 205 -9.42 0.03 14.17
CA CYS A 205 -8.67 0.35 15.38
C CYS A 205 -7.56 -0.68 15.59
N PRO A 206 -6.28 -0.26 15.68
CA PRO A 206 -5.20 -1.18 15.96
C PRO A 206 -5.41 -1.86 17.30
N ALA A 207 -5.00 -3.11 17.41
CA ALA A 207 -5.04 -3.87 18.65
C ALA A 207 -4.24 -3.14 19.74
N ASN A 208 -4.78 -3.15 20.97
CA ASN A 208 -4.15 -2.53 22.14
C ASN A 208 -3.88 -1.03 22.00
N LYS A 209 -4.64 -0.32 21.14
CA LYS A 209 -4.61 1.14 21.01
C LYS A 209 -5.98 1.72 21.30
N VAL A 210 -5.98 2.97 21.77
CA VAL A 210 -7.21 3.71 22.04
C VAL A 210 -7.72 4.29 20.73
N ALA A 211 -8.97 3.99 20.37
CA ALA A 211 -9.60 4.46 19.13
C ALA A 211 -9.56 6.00 19.01
N SER A 212 -9.75 6.72 20.12
CA SER A 212 -9.72 8.20 20.14
C SER A 212 -8.38 8.78 19.67
N THR A 213 -7.27 8.04 19.75
CA THR A 213 -5.96 8.49 19.25
C THR A 213 -5.95 8.67 17.72
N TYR A 214 -6.74 7.87 17.00
CA TYR A 214 -6.73 7.81 15.53
C TYR A 214 -7.98 8.39 14.86
N CYS A 215 -8.95 8.82 15.67
CA CYS A 215 -10.27 9.25 15.23
C CYS A 215 -10.25 10.70 14.73
N ASN A 216 -10.29 10.98 13.44
CA ASN A 216 -10.27 12.35 12.94
C ASN A 216 -11.52 13.16 13.35
N ARG A 217 -11.55 14.45 12.98
CA ARG A 217 -12.68 15.36 13.27
C ARG A 217 -14.03 14.91 12.65
N HIS A 218 -14.01 13.96 11.72
CA HIS A 218 -15.17 13.36 11.08
C HIS A 218 -15.51 11.98 11.66
N HIS A 219 -14.97 11.65 12.84
CA HIS A 219 -15.17 10.39 13.54
C HIS A 219 -14.68 9.13 12.81
N TYR A 220 -13.79 9.26 11.83
CA TYR A 220 -13.15 8.12 11.16
C TYR A 220 -11.78 7.82 11.76
N LEU A 221 -11.49 6.54 11.97
CA LEU A 221 -10.14 6.08 12.31
C LEU A 221 -9.27 6.07 11.04
N SER A 222 -8.24 6.90 10.99
CA SER A 222 -7.36 6.96 9.83
C SER A 222 -5.92 7.36 10.16
N LEU A 223 -5.00 6.86 9.33
CA LEU A 223 -3.61 7.28 9.28
C LEU A 223 -3.40 8.29 8.15
N THR A 224 -2.49 9.23 8.35
CA THR A 224 -2.01 10.12 7.29
C THR A 224 -0.90 9.43 6.50
N LEU A 225 -0.99 9.51 5.18
CA LEU A 225 0.08 9.27 4.22
C LEU A 225 0.47 10.63 3.63
N GLN A 226 1.60 11.19 4.06
CA GLN A 226 2.22 12.35 3.43
C GLN A 226 3.12 11.85 2.30
N ALA A 227 3.03 12.44 1.12
CA ALA A 227 3.92 12.09 0.02
C ALA A 227 4.26 13.30 -0.84
N VAL A 228 5.41 13.22 -1.50
CA VAL A 228 5.81 14.14 -2.57
C VAL A 228 5.72 13.39 -3.89
N CYS A 229 5.11 13.96 -4.92
CA CYS A 229 5.11 13.37 -6.25
C CYS A 229 5.81 14.25 -7.29
N ASP A 230 6.26 13.61 -8.37
CA ASP A 230 6.75 14.26 -9.57
C ASP A 230 5.64 14.56 -10.60
N HIS A 231 6.03 15.13 -11.74
CA HIS A 231 5.19 15.39 -12.91
C HIS A 231 4.52 14.15 -13.53
N LYS A 232 5.06 12.94 -13.29
CA LYS A 232 4.50 11.66 -13.74
C LYS A 232 3.63 10.99 -12.68
N ARG A 233 3.37 11.67 -11.56
CA ARG A 233 2.63 11.13 -10.40
C ARG A 233 3.36 9.97 -9.71
N ARG A 234 4.69 9.89 -9.87
CA ARG A 234 5.57 8.99 -9.12
C ARG A 234 5.91 9.61 -7.77
N PHE A 235 5.88 8.83 -6.70
CA PHE A 235 6.25 9.30 -5.37
C PHE A 235 7.78 9.42 -5.21
N LEU A 236 8.25 10.61 -4.83
CA LEU A 236 9.65 10.92 -4.55
C LEU A 236 10.00 10.76 -3.07
N ASP A 237 9.01 10.93 -2.20
CA ASP A 237 9.06 10.71 -0.75
C ASP A 237 7.69 10.22 -0.28
N ALA A 238 7.66 9.38 0.75
CA ALA A 238 6.43 8.90 1.37
C ALA A 238 6.63 8.62 2.86
N PHE A 239 5.76 9.19 3.69
CA PHE A 239 5.77 9.09 5.14
C PHE A 239 4.38 8.77 5.67
N THR A 240 4.28 7.83 6.61
CA THR A 240 2.99 7.43 7.19
C THR A 240 3.12 6.96 8.64
N GLY A 241 1.98 6.74 9.30
CA GLY A 241 1.87 6.24 10.68
C GLY A 241 1.43 7.27 11.70
N THR A 242 1.29 8.53 11.27
CA THR A 242 0.70 9.60 12.07
C THR A 242 -0.83 9.53 12.05
N SER A 243 -1.46 9.89 13.17
CA SER A 243 -2.92 10.07 13.23
C SER A 243 -3.37 11.19 12.30
N SER A 244 -4.45 10.94 11.57
CA SER A 244 -5.14 11.94 10.73
C SER A 244 -5.77 13.11 11.47
N LYS A 245 -5.71 13.13 12.81
CA LYS A 245 -6.00 14.33 13.62
C LYS A 245 -4.92 15.40 13.52
N MET A 246 -3.68 15.00 13.24
CA MET A 246 -2.56 15.93 13.23
C MET A 246 -2.61 16.79 11.98
N HIS A 247 -2.31 18.08 12.16
CA HIS A 247 -2.24 19.04 11.07
C HIS A 247 -1.05 18.75 10.15
N ASP A 248 -1.16 19.04 8.85
CA ASP A 248 -0.14 18.69 7.86
C ASP A 248 1.22 19.34 8.14
N SER A 249 1.24 20.56 8.66
CA SER A 249 2.47 21.21 9.15
C SER A 249 3.18 20.40 10.24
N HIS A 250 2.42 19.78 11.15
CA HIS A 250 2.99 18.97 12.22
C HIS A 250 3.45 17.61 11.69
N VAL A 251 2.66 16.98 10.80
CA VAL A 251 3.09 15.75 10.10
C VAL A 251 4.39 15.99 9.33
N PHE A 252 4.49 17.12 8.63
CA PHE A 252 5.73 17.54 7.96
C PHE A 252 6.89 17.65 8.93
N SER A 253 6.75 18.34 10.07
CA SER A 253 7.82 18.45 11.07
C SER A 253 8.29 17.11 11.65
N LEU A 254 7.43 16.10 11.68
CA LEU A 254 7.76 14.75 12.13
C LEU A 254 8.40 13.91 11.01
N SER A 255 8.13 14.24 9.75
CA SER A 255 8.68 13.53 8.60
C SER A 255 10.20 13.75 8.49
N PRO A 256 10.97 12.73 8.08
CA PRO A 256 12.40 12.90 7.75
C PRO A 256 12.64 13.93 6.64
N LEU A 257 11.66 14.10 5.75
CA LEU A 257 11.72 15.05 4.65
C LEU A 257 11.95 16.48 5.14
N SER A 258 11.34 16.91 6.25
CA SER A 258 11.50 18.27 6.78
C SER A 258 12.95 18.66 7.06
N LYS A 259 13.79 17.70 7.44
CA LYS A 259 15.22 17.90 7.72
C LYS A 259 16.07 17.90 6.46
N ASN A 260 15.66 17.17 5.43
CA ASN A 260 16.46 16.91 4.23
C ASN A 260 16.06 17.79 3.04
N ILE A 261 14.82 18.28 2.97
CA ILE A 261 14.32 18.97 1.77
C ILE A 261 15.09 20.26 1.46
N ALA A 262 15.60 20.96 2.48
CA ALA A 262 16.41 22.15 2.29
C ALA A 262 17.72 21.85 1.53
N SER A 263 18.38 20.72 1.86
CA SER A 263 19.62 20.30 1.21
C SER A 263 19.38 19.72 -0.19
N VAL A 264 18.22 19.09 -0.42
CA VAL A 264 17.78 18.68 -1.77
C VAL A 264 17.52 19.90 -2.66
N CYS A 265 16.86 20.93 -2.14
CA CYS A 265 16.50 22.12 -2.90
C CYS A 265 17.69 23.07 -3.16
N GLN A 266 18.69 23.10 -2.26
CA GLN A 266 19.91 23.92 -2.37
C GLN A 266 19.64 25.43 -2.62
N GLY A 267 18.51 25.95 -2.15
CA GLY A 267 18.05 27.33 -2.43
C GLY A 267 17.65 27.59 -3.91
N ARG A 268 17.94 26.65 -4.82
CA ARG A 268 17.61 26.75 -6.25
C ARG A 268 16.16 26.32 -6.49
N TYR A 269 15.80 25.15 -5.99
CA TYR A 269 14.52 24.49 -6.23
C TYR A 269 13.54 24.64 -5.06
N HIS A 270 12.30 24.19 -5.26
CA HIS A 270 11.29 24.12 -4.21
C HIS A 270 10.22 23.07 -4.51
N ILE A 271 9.53 22.60 -3.48
CA ILE A 271 8.29 21.83 -3.57
C ILE A 271 7.08 22.72 -3.32
N LEU A 272 5.91 22.30 -3.79
CA LEU A 272 4.63 23.00 -3.62
C LEU A 272 3.75 22.25 -2.64
N GLY A 273 3.29 22.92 -1.57
CA GLY A 273 2.33 22.39 -0.60
C GLY A 273 1.06 23.24 -0.52
N ASP A 274 0.05 22.74 0.16
CA ASP A 274 -1.16 23.51 0.46
C ASP A 274 -0.94 24.66 1.45
N ALA A 275 -2.01 25.38 1.78
CA ALA A 275 -1.96 26.47 2.74
C ALA A 275 -1.77 26.03 4.21
N ALA A 276 -1.92 24.73 4.50
CA ALA A 276 -1.74 24.12 5.81
C ALA A 276 -0.26 23.81 6.08
N TYR A 277 0.59 23.74 5.06
CA TYR A 277 2.05 23.66 5.22
C TYR A 277 2.68 25.01 5.62
N PRO A 278 3.84 24.98 6.31
CA PRO A 278 4.58 26.20 6.60
C PRO A 278 5.24 26.76 5.33
N LEU A 279 5.11 28.07 5.11
CA LEU A 279 5.85 28.73 4.04
C LEU A 279 7.35 28.78 4.34
N ARG A 280 8.16 28.27 3.42
CA ARG A 280 9.63 28.21 3.48
C ARG A 280 10.24 28.51 2.12
N GLU A 281 11.54 28.76 2.06
CA GLU A 281 12.25 28.91 0.77
C GLU A 281 12.17 27.65 -0.11
N TYR A 282 12.17 26.46 0.52
CA TYR A 282 12.13 25.15 -0.15
C TYR A 282 10.71 24.55 -0.25
N LEU A 283 9.71 25.14 0.41
CA LEU A 283 8.32 24.69 0.43
C LEU A 283 7.40 25.91 0.27
N LEU A 284 6.95 26.13 -0.95
CA LEU A 284 6.04 27.23 -1.26
C LEU A 284 4.59 26.81 -1.00
N THR A 285 3.79 27.77 -0.58
CA THR A 285 2.34 27.64 -0.35
C THR A 285 1.61 28.77 -1.09
N PRO A 286 0.32 28.61 -1.44
CA PRO A 286 -0.42 29.65 -2.15
C PRO A 286 -0.57 30.93 -1.32
N TYR A 287 -0.85 32.06 -1.97
CA TYR A 287 -1.26 33.27 -1.26
C TYR A 287 -2.61 33.02 -0.57
N ARG A 288 -2.73 33.35 0.71
CA ARG A 288 -4.00 33.27 1.43
C ARG A 288 -4.93 34.38 0.95
N ASP A 289 -6.19 34.07 0.69
CA ASP A 289 -7.20 35.06 0.30
C ASP A 289 -7.92 35.62 1.52
N TYR A 290 -7.53 36.82 1.94
CA TYR A 290 -8.22 37.59 2.97
C TYR A 290 -9.16 38.65 2.37
N GLY A 291 -9.57 38.49 1.11
CA GLY A 291 -10.46 39.43 0.40
C GLY A 291 -9.75 40.55 -0.36
N ALA A 292 -8.42 40.64 -0.27
CA ALA A 292 -7.60 41.70 -0.90
C ALA A 292 -6.58 41.16 -1.91
N MET A 293 -6.79 39.96 -2.46
CA MET A 293 -5.82 39.34 -3.38
C MET A 293 -5.78 40.06 -4.73
N ASN A 294 -4.60 40.50 -5.14
CA ASN A 294 -4.41 41.18 -6.42
C ASN A 294 -4.48 40.20 -7.61
N LYS A 295 -4.65 40.72 -8.84
CA LYS A 295 -4.80 39.89 -10.05
C LYS A 295 -3.60 38.94 -10.27
N GLN A 296 -2.39 39.39 -9.96
CA GLN A 296 -1.16 38.61 -10.14
C GLN A 296 -1.11 37.42 -9.16
N GLN A 297 -1.47 37.64 -7.90
CA GLN A 297 -1.57 36.59 -6.88
C GLN A 297 -2.67 35.58 -7.22
N LYS A 298 -3.81 36.03 -7.76
CA LYS A 298 -4.88 35.13 -8.25
C LYS A 298 -4.41 34.23 -9.39
N SER A 299 -3.72 34.81 -10.38
CA SER A 299 -3.13 34.04 -11.49
C SER A 299 -2.07 33.03 -10.99
N PHE A 300 -1.20 33.45 -10.07
CA PHE A 300 -0.25 32.56 -9.41
C PHE A 300 -0.95 31.41 -8.70
N ASN A 301 -1.94 31.69 -7.85
CA ASN A 301 -2.68 30.65 -7.14
C ASN A 301 -3.40 29.68 -8.09
N SER A 302 -3.90 30.18 -9.23
CA SER A 302 -4.50 29.33 -10.26
C SER A 302 -3.48 28.35 -10.85
N LYS A 303 -2.29 28.81 -11.26
CA LYS A 303 -1.19 27.94 -11.73
C LYS A 303 -0.70 27.00 -10.63
N PHE A 304 -0.60 27.49 -9.41
CA PHE A 304 -0.17 26.74 -8.23
C PHE A 304 -1.12 25.58 -7.94
N SER A 305 -2.42 25.84 -7.84
CA SER A 305 -3.44 24.80 -7.66
C SER A 305 -3.47 23.82 -8.83
N GLY A 306 -3.38 24.31 -10.08
CA GLY A 306 -3.30 23.45 -11.26
C GLY A 306 -2.10 22.50 -11.23
N THR A 307 -0.96 22.93 -10.69
CA THR A 307 0.22 22.06 -10.52
C THR A 307 -0.03 21.00 -9.44
N ARG A 308 -0.67 21.38 -8.32
CA ARG A 308 -0.91 20.48 -7.20
C ARG A 308 -1.94 19.38 -7.49
N VAL A 309 -2.78 19.52 -8.52
CA VAL A 309 -3.65 18.41 -8.98
C VAL A 309 -2.85 17.14 -9.26
N LEU A 310 -1.55 17.24 -9.60
CA LEU A 310 -0.67 16.08 -9.79
C LEU A 310 -0.57 15.17 -8.55
N ILE A 311 -0.43 15.72 -7.35
CA ILE A 311 -0.32 14.90 -6.12
C ILE A 311 -1.67 14.31 -5.70
N GLU A 312 -2.75 15.05 -5.91
CA GLU A 312 -4.12 14.56 -5.71
C GLU A 312 -4.43 13.38 -6.64
N ASN A 313 -4.03 13.50 -7.91
CA ASN A 313 -4.15 12.43 -8.90
C ASN A 313 -3.25 11.24 -8.54
N ALA A 314 -2.03 11.46 -8.07
CA ALA A 314 -1.14 10.38 -7.62
C ALA A 314 -1.79 9.53 -6.52
N PHE A 315 -2.38 10.17 -5.50
CA PHE A 315 -3.11 9.47 -4.45
C PHE A 315 -4.38 8.77 -4.96
N SER A 316 -5.09 9.41 -5.89
CA SER A 316 -6.28 8.83 -6.51
C SER A 316 -5.93 7.56 -7.28
N THR A 317 -4.90 7.60 -8.14
CA THR A 317 -4.39 6.43 -8.87
C THR A 317 -3.90 5.35 -7.92
N LEU A 318 -3.15 5.70 -6.86
CA LEU A 318 -2.69 4.76 -5.84
C LEU A 318 -3.86 3.99 -5.22
N LYS A 319 -4.93 4.68 -4.82
CA LYS A 319 -6.12 4.07 -4.18
C LYS A 319 -7.02 3.32 -5.17
N LYS A 320 -7.11 3.78 -6.42
CA LYS A 320 -7.81 3.06 -7.51
C LYS A 320 -7.12 1.71 -7.81
N ARG A 321 -5.79 1.71 -7.80
CA ARG A 321 -4.95 0.54 -8.02
C ARG A 321 -4.94 -0.41 -6.83
N PHE A 322 -4.79 0.11 -5.62
CA PHE A 322 -4.74 -0.68 -4.39
C PHE A 322 -5.94 -0.37 -3.52
N ARG A 323 -7.09 -0.96 -3.88
CA ARG A 323 -8.38 -0.66 -3.22
C ARG A 323 -8.39 -1.02 -1.73
N GLN A 324 -7.47 -1.88 -1.27
CA GLN A 324 -7.31 -2.19 0.14
C GLN A 324 -6.96 -0.94 0.98
N LEU A 325 -6.33 0.08 0.38
CA LEU A 325 -6.07 1.38 1.03
C LEU A 325 -7.33 2.23 1.29
N MET A 326 -8.50 1.83 0.77
CA MET A 326 -9.76 2.51 1.08
C MET A 326 -10.21 2.23 2.52
N TYR A 327 -9.93 1.03 3.03
CA TYR A 327 -10.16 0.62 4.42
C TYR A 327 -9.27 -0.57 4.78
N LEU A 328 -8.29 -0.37 5.65
CA LEU A 328 -7.33 -1.40 6.06
C LEU A 328 -7.73 -2.07 7.38
N GLU A 329 -8.05 -3.36 7.29
CA GLU A 329 -8.33 -4.24 8.42
C GLU A 329 -7.07 -4.98 8.88
N LEU A 330 -6.08 -4.21 9.33
CA LEU A 330 -4.82 -4.75 9.87
C LEU A 330 -4.64 -4.31 11.32
N HIS A 331 -4.22 -5.24 12.18
CA HIS A 331 -4.30 -5.04 13.63
C HIS A 331 -3.12 -4.30 14.26
N THR A 332 -2.01 -4.05 13.55
CA THR A 332 -0.85 -3.36 14.12
C THR A 332 -0.44 -2.16 13.28
N ILE A 333 -0.07 -1.06 13.94
CA ILE A 333 0.41 0.17 13.28
C ILE A 333 1.65 -0.10 12.42
N HIS A 334 2.58 -0.90 12.93
CA HIS A 334 3.77 -1.27 12.16
C HIS A 334 3.42 -1.96 10.85
N TRP A 335 2.45 -2.88 10.91
CA TRP A 335 2.00 -3.61 9.73
C TRP A 335 1.21 -2.72 8.76
N LEU A 336 0.34 -1.86 9.27
CA LEU A 336 -0.36 -0.84 8.49
C LEU A 336 0.62 0.05 7.72
N ASN A 337 1.63 0.60 8.40
CA ASN A 337 2.62 1.49 7.80
C ASN A 337 3.41 0.77 6.70
N LYS A 338 3.90 -0.45 6.96
CA LYS A 338 4.61 -1.25 5.96
C LYS A 338 3.74 -1.53 4.75
N PHE A 339 2.47 -1.88 4.94
CA PHE A 339 1.56 -2.17 3.86
C PHE A 339 1.29 -0.94 2.98
N ILE A 340 1.03 0.22 3.60
CA ILE A 340 0.82 1.50 2.90
C ILE A 340 2.04 1.86 2.05
N ILE A 341 3.25 1.83 2.63
CA ILE A 341 4.48 2.15 1.90
C ILE A 341 4.75 1.11 0.80
N SER A 342 4.48 -0.17 1.04
CA SER A 342 4.60 -1.21 0.00
C SER A 342 3.71 -0.92 -1.21
N CYS A 343 2.49 -0.40 -1.00
CA CYS A 343 1.61 0.02 -2.09
C CYS A 343 2.19 1.23 -2.84
N CYS A 344 2.79 2.20 -2.15
CA CYS A 344 3.48 3.33 -2.80
C CYS A 344 4.67 2.86 -3.67
N ILE A 345 5.41 1.85 -3.19
CA ILE A 345 6.53 1.25 -3.95
C ILE A 345 6.01 0.55 -5.20
N LEU A 346 4.96 -0.28 -5.06
CA LEU A 346 4.33 -0.94 -6.22
C LEU A 346 3.78 0.07 -7.24
N HIS A 347 3.16 1.16 -6.79
CA HIS A 347 2.68 2.24 -7.66
C HIS A 347 3.80 2.82 -8.52
N ASN A 348 4.93 3.16 -7.89
CA ASN A 348 6.09 3.66 -8.62
C ASN A 348 6.66 2.63 -9.59
N LEU A 349 6.75 1.36 -9.19
CA LEU A 349 7.20 0.30 -10.08
C LEU A 349 6.29 0.19 -11.30
N CYS A 350 4.97 0.26 -11.13
CA CYS A 350 4.03 0.26 -12.27
C CYS A 350 4.33 1.41 -13.24
N ILE A 351 4.52 2.63 -12.73
CA ILE A 351 4.90 3.79 -13.56
C ILE A 351 6.22 3.54 -14.31
N ASP A 352 7.21 2.95 -13.64
CA ASP A 352 8.53 2.70 -14.23
C ASP A 352 8.50 1.69 -15.38
N TYR A 353 7.53 0.77 -15.35
CA TYR A 353 7.30 -0.19 -16.42
C TYR A 353 6.31 0.30 -17.50
N GLY A 354 5.88 1.57 -17.44
CA GLY A 354 4.89 2.11 -18.38
C GLY A 354 3.50 1.52 -18.20
N ASP A 355 3.21 0.93 -17.02
CA ASP A 355 1.89 0.45 -16.67
C ASP A 355 1.03 1.64 -16.20
N GLU A 356 0.59 2.42 -17.19
CA GLU A 356 -0.37 3.51 -16.99
C GLU A 356 -1.76 2.95 -16.66
N GLU A 357 -2.60 3.81 -16.08
CA GLU A 357 -3.78 3.55 -15.24
C GLU A 357 -4.62 2.28 -15.57
N PRO A 358 -5.18 1.58 -14.56
CA PRO A 358 -6.17 0.55 -14.81
C PRO A 358 -7.39 1.17 -15.51
N ASP A 359 -7.79 0.62 -16.65
CA ASP A 359 -8.95 1.07 -17.42
C ASP A 359 -10.18 1.18 -16.51
N ASP A 360 -10.81 2.37 -16.53
CA ASP A 360 -11.98 2.70 -15.71
C ASP A 360 -13.21 2.05 -16.36
N ASP A 361 -13.36 0.73 -16.22
CA ASP A 361 -14.61 0.04 -16.51
C ASP A 361 -15.64 0.43 -15.44
N ASN A 362 -16.25 1.60 -15.60
CA ASN A 362 -17.53 2.03 -15.01
C ASN A 362 -17.85 1.53 -13.58
N ASP A 363 -16.95 1.71 -12.62
CA ASP A 363 -17.33 1.68 -11.21
C ASP A 363 -17.54 3.14 -10.77
N ASP A 364 -18.81 3.53 -10.59
CA ASP A 364 -19.30 4.80 -10.01
C ASP A 364 -18.89 4.96 -8.51
N ASP A 365 -17.77 4.34 -8.11
CA ASP A 365 -17.07 4.54 -6.86
C ASP A 365 -16.22 5.81 -6.99
N ARG A 366 -16.88 6.97 -7.18
CA ARG A 366 -16.28 8.27 -6.86
C ARG A 366 -15.94 8.21 -5.36
N ALA A 367 -14.72 7.78 -5.04
CA ALA A 367 -14.23 7.74 -3.68
C ALA A 367 -14.55 9.09 -3.06
N PRO A 368 -15.27 9.16 -1.92
CA PRO A 368 -15.63 10.42 -1.29
C PRO A 368 -14.35 10.98 -0.65
N ASN A 369 -13.49 11.54 -1.49
CA ASN A 369 -12.28 12.25 -1.11
C ASN A 369 -12.46 13.77 -1.28
N ALA A 370 -13.70 14.23 -1.46
CA ALA A 370 -14.06 15.63 -1.28
C ALA A 370 -14.65 15.84 0.12
N ILE A 371 -13.86 15.56 1.16
CA ILE A 371 -14.08 16.29 2.41
C ILE A 371 -13.53 17.68 2.14
N GLN A 372 -14.41 18.64 1.84
CA GLN A 372 -14.05 20.04 1.79
C GLN A 372 -13.39 20.42 3.12
N TRP A 373 -12.10 20.73 3.08
CA TRP A 373 -11.39 21.19 4.24
C TRP A 373 -11.69 22.67 4.45
N GLU A 374 -12.53 22.99 5.43
CA GLU A 374 -12.63 24.35 5.95
C GLU A 374 -11.28 24.75 6.55
N ASN A 375 -10.78 25.91 6.12
CA ASN A 375 -9.56 26.53 6.63
C ASN A 375 -9.64 26.66 8.15
N CYS A 376 -8.85 25.86 8.89
CA CYS A 376 -8.62 26.13 10.30
C CYS A 376 -7.71 27.36 10.41
N THR A 377 -8.23 28.40 11.06
CA THR A 377 -7.49 29.62 11.42
C THR A 377 -6.33 29.28 12.34
N ASP A 378 -5.12 29.70 11.95
CA ASP A 378 -3.93 29.59 12.80
C ASP A 378 -4.21 30.24 14.17
N ASN A 379 -4.07 29.47 15.24
CA ASN A 379 -3.85 30.04 16.56
C ASN A 379 -2.51 30.77 16.51
N HIS A 380 -2.54 32.09 16.70
CA HIS A 380 -1.38 32.93 16.91
C HIS A 380 -0.67 32.53 18.23
N SER A 381 0.10 31.44 18.20
CA SER A 381 1.13 31.19 19.20
C SER A 381 2.37 32.01 18.83
N ASP A 382 3.04 32.56 19.83
CA ASP A 382 4.24 33.37 19.71
C ASP A 382 5.31 32.66 18.85
N LYS A 383 5.43 33.04 17.58
CA LYS A 383 6.42 32.46 16.66
C LYS A 383 7.79 33.00 17.06
N THR A 384 8.75 32.09 17.26
CA THR A 384 10.16 32.42 17.49
C THR A 384 10.70 33.31 16.36
N ASP A 385 11.71 34.12 16.65
CA ASP A 385 12.32 34.99 15.64
C ASP A 385 12.86 34.20 14.43
N GLU A 386 13.33 32.97 14.66
CA GLU A 386 13.75 32.04 13.62
C GLU A 386 12.58 31.66 12.69
N GLU A 387 11.42 31.30 13.23
CA GLU A 387 10.24 30.94 12.43
C GLU A 387 9.75 32.12 11.59
N ARG A 388 9.81 33.34 12.13
CA ARG A 388 9.50 34.57 11.39
C ARG A 388 10.50 34.80 10.25
N ALA A 389 11.78 34.59 10.50
CA ALA A 389 12.83 34.73 9.48
C ALA A 389 12.65 33.70 8.35
N LEU A 390 12.41 32.43 8.67
CA LEU A 390 12.16 31.37 7.68
C LEU A 390 10.91 31.65 6.83
N HIS A 391 9.83 32.12 7.46
CA HIS A 391 8.64 32.55 6.75
C HIS A 391 8.95 33.71 5.79
N LYS A 392 9.74 34.69 6.24
CA LYS A 392 10.11 35.85 5.41
C LYS A 392 10.94 35.45 4.19
N LEU A 393 11.88 34.51 4.35
CA LEU A 393 12.64 33.94 3.23
C LEU A 393 11.71 33.25 2.21
N GLY A 394 10.71 32.51 2.69
CA GLY A 394 9.68 31.91 1.84
C GLY A 394 8.85 32.95 1.07
N GLU A 395 8.47 34.06 1.71
CA GLU A 395 7.78 35.17 1.01
C GLU A 395 8.63 35.77 -0.10
N ILE A 396 9.93 36.00 0.16
CA ILE A 396 10.87 36.52 -0.82
C ILE A 396 11.00 35.55 -2.01
N LYS A 397 11.15 34.25 -1.73
CA LYS A 397 11.23 33.22 -2.78
C LYS A 397 9.94 33.18 -3.61
N ARG A 398 8.77 33.15 -2.97
CA ARG A 398 7.46 33.13 -3.66
C ARG A 398 7.26 34.38 -4.53
N ALA A 399 7.63 35.56 -4.04
CA ALA A 399 7.57 36.79 -4.82
C ALA A 399 8.50 36.75 -6.06
N LYS A 400 9.72 36.21 -5.92
CA LYS A 400 10.63 35.99 -7.06
C LYS A 400 10.04 35.04 -8.11
N VAL A 401 9.39 33.96 -7.68
CA VAL A 401 8.71 33.01 -8.57
C VAL A 401 7.54 33.69 -9.30
N LEU A 402 6.74 34.48 -8.58
CA LEU A 402 5.67 35.28 -9.18
C LEU A 402 6.20 36.22 -10.26
N THR A 403 7.28 36.96 -10.00
CA THR A 403 7.89 37.86 -11.01
C THR A 403 8.35 37.10 -12.25
N LYS A 404 8.96 35.93 -12.09
CA LYS A 404 9.38 35.08 -13.23
C LYS A 404 8.19 34.60 -14.06
N LEU A 405 7.09 34.21 -13.40
CA LEU A 405 5.86 33.80 -14.08
C LEU A 405 5.22 34.93 -14.90
N LEU A 406 5.26 36.16 -14.38
CA LEU A 406 4.75 37.33 -15.10
C LEU A 406 5.60 37.69 -16.31
N GLN A 407 6.93 37.52 -16.22
CA GLN A 407 7.85 37.74 -17.34
C GLN A 407 7.66 36.73 -18.46
N SER A 408 7.39 35.45 -18.14
CA SER A 408 7.14 34.42 -19.15
C SER A 408 5.78 34.54 -19.83
N ASP A 409 4.77 35.10 -19.15
CA ASP A 409 3.45 35.37 -19.73
C ASP A 409 3.42 36.61 -20.64
N CYS A 410 4.38 37.54 -20.52
CA CYS A 410 4.44 38.78 -21.32
C CYS A 410 5.22 38.64 -22.63
N GLY A 411 5.92 37.50 -22.83
CA GLY A 411 6.69 37.19 -24.04
C GLY A 411 5.98 36.23 -25.01
N LYS A 412 4.72 35.92 -24.77
CA LYS A 412 3.81 35.18 -25.67
C LYS A 412 2.72 36.13 -26.13
#